data_AF-A0AAQ4FHX3-F1
#
_entry.id   AF-A0AAQ4FHX3-F1
#
_cell.length_a   1.000
_cell.length_b   1.000
_cell.length_c   1.000
_cell.angle_alpha   90.00
_cell.angle_beta   90.00
_cell.angle_gamma   90.00
#
_symmetry.space_group_name_H-M   'P 1'
#
loop_
_entity.id
_entity.type
_entity.pdbx_description
1 polymer ?
#
loop_
_entity_poly.entity_id
_entity_poly.type
_entity_poly.pdbx_seq_one_letter_code
_entity_poly.pdbx_strand_id
1 'polypeptide(L)'
;MADMARQMLRDCSYDLNEIRQCSACYRMSNEKRDKYWFCQPCDPPHDLVFAKQKGFPFWPAKVIRVDDQCYDVRFFGGYHQ
;
A
#
# COMPACT_ATOMS: atom_id res chain seq x y z
N MET A 1 -12.69 17.27 21.39
CA MET A 1 -11.44 17.89 20.88
C MET A 1 -10.24 16.96 20.96
N ALA A 2 -9.98 16.31 22.11
CA ALA A 2 -8.85 15.37 22.24
C ALA A 2 -8.90 14.17 21.26
N ASP A 3 -10.10 13.66 20.91
CA ASP A 3 -10.22 12.55 19.96
C ASP A 3 -9.85 12.93 18.52
N MET A 4 -10.19 14.14 18.08
CA MET A 4 -9.81 14.64 16.76
C MET A 4 -8.30 14.84 16.65
N ALA A 5 -7.67 15.39 17.69
CA ALA A 5 -6.22 15.51 17.75
C ALA A 5 -5.52 14.14 17.73
N ARG A 6 -6.05 13.15 18.45
CA ARG A 6 -5.55 11.76 18.40
C ARG A 6 -5.71 11.12 17.03
N GLN A 7 -6.83 11.36 16.36
CA GLN A 7 -7.06 10.86 15.00
C GLN A 7 -6.05 11.45 14.03
N MET A 8 -5.87 12.78 14.05
CA MET A 8 -4.88 13.47 13.21
C MET A 8 -3.46 12.91 13.43
N LEU A 9 -3.06 12.67 14.68
CA LEU A 9 -1.75 12.08 14.97
C LEU A 9 -1.60 10.66 14.40
N ARG A 10 -2.66 9.85 14.47
CA ARG A 10 -2.67 8.50 13.87
C ARG A 10 -2.53 8.56 12.36
N ASP A 11 -3.28 9.44 11.71
CA ASP A 11 -3.24 9.60 10.25
C ASP A 11 -1.85 10.06 9.79
N CYS A 12 -1.26 11.05 10.45
CA CYS A 12 0.11 11.48 10.14
C CYS A 12 1.13 10.35 10.35
N SER A 13 0.97 9.55 11.41
CA SER A 13 1.86 8.41 11.68
C SER A 13 1.72 7.33 10.62
N TYR A 14 0.49 7.10 10.14
CA TYR A 14 0.20 6.19 9.03
C TYR A 14 0.87 6.67 7.73
N ASP A 15 0.70 7.93 7.35
CA ASP A 15 1.32 8.52 6.16
C ASP A 15 2.85 8.40 6.18
N LEU A 16 3.46 8.73 7.32
CA LEU A 16 4.91 8.59 7.49
C LEU A 16 5.37 7.14 7.34
N ASN A 17 4.57 6.18 7.80
CA ASN A 17 4.88 4.76 7.64
C ASN A 17 4.78 4.32 6.18
N GLU A 18 3.73 4.73 5.45
CA GLU A 18 3.59 4.42 4.01
C GLU A 18 4.75 5.01 3.19
N ILE A 19 5.15 6.26 3.48
CA ILE A 19 6.31 6.92 2.83
C ILE A 19 7.60 6.12 3.09
N ARG A 20 7.80 5.65 4.32
CA ARG A 20 8.99 4.87 4.71
C ARG A 20 9.02 3.48 4.06
N GLN A 21 7.86 2.87 3.84
CA GLN A 21 7.77 1.58 3.16
C GLN A 21 8.10 1.72 1.67
N CYS A 22 7.48 2.68 0.98
CA CYS A 22 7.83 3.00 -0.39
C CYS A 22 7.33 4.40 -0.77
N SER A 23 8.27 5.34 -0.87
CA SER A 23 7.97 6.73 -1.24
C SER A 23 7.38 6.86 -2.65
N ALA A 24 7.81 6.02 -3.59
CA ALA A 24 7.25 5.97 -4.94
C ALA A 24 5.79 5.53 -4.92
N CYS A 25 5.46 4.42 -4.25
CA CYS A 25 4.08 3.94 -4.11
C CYS A 25 3.20 5.00 -3.41
N TYR A 26 3.67 5.62 -2.33
CA TYR A 26 2.94 6.69 -1.64
C TYR A 26 2.67 7.89 -2.56
N ARG A 27 3.68 8.33 -3.32
CA ARG A 27 3.53 9.45 -4.26
C ARG A 27 2.52 9.11 -5.35
N MET A 28 2.63 7.93 -5.96
CA MET A 28 1.76 7.52 -7.06
C MET A 28 0.32 7.30 -6.60
N SER A 29 0.12 6.77 -5.40
CA SER A 29 -1.22 6.56 -4.82
C SER A 29 -1.91 7.87 -4.43
N ASN A 30 -1.15 8.92 -4.08
CA ASN A 30 -1.70 10.24 -3.77
C ASN A 30 -1.90 11.11 -5.01
N GLU A 31 -0.94 11.11 -5.94
CA GLU A 31 -1.01 11.95 -7.13
C GLU A 31 -1.98 11.39 -8.19
N LYS A 32 -2.08 10.06 -8.34
CA LYS A 32 -2.94 9.35 -9.31
C LYS A 32 -3.00 9.97 -10.71
N ARG A 33 -1.88 10.55 -11.18
CA ARG A 33 -1.81 11.30 -12.45
C ARG A 33 -2.06 10.43 -13.68
N ASP A 34 -1.69 9.15 -13.59
CA ASP A 34 -1.88 8.15 -14.64
C ASP A 34 -2.96 7.15 -14.20
N LYS A 35 -3.82 6.74 -15.13
CA LYS A 35 -4.77 5.64 -14.91
C LYS A 35 -4.07 4.33 -14.53
N TYR A 36 -2.82 4.16 -14.94
CA TYR A 36 -1.96 3.02 -14.60
C TYR A 36 -0.94 3.34 -13.51
N TRP A 37 -1.20 4.32 -12.63
CA TRP A 37 -0.30 4.70 -11.54
C TRP A 37 0.19 3.50 -10.72
N PHE A 38 -0.66 2.49 -10.51
CA PHE A 38 -0.28 1.30 -9.74
C PHE A 38 0.62 0.32 -10.52
N CYS A 39 0.59 0.36 -11.86
CA CYS A 39 1.46 -0.46 -12.71
C CYS A 39 2.87 0.13 -12.86
N GLN A 40 3.06 1.39 -12.48
CA GLN A 40 4.37 2.02 -12.54
C GLN A 40 5.35 1.26 -11.62
N PRO A 41 6.55 0.93 -12.12
CA PRO A 41 7.57 0.23 -11.34
C PRO A 41 8.15 1.15 -10.27
N CYS A 42 8.56 0.56 -9.15
CA CYS A 42 9.37 1.23 -8.13
C CYS A 42 10.85 0.87 -8.32
N ASP A 43 11.74 1.55 -7.61
CA ASP A 43 13.16 1.24 -7.59
C ASP A 43 13.63 0.99 -6.13
N PRO A 44 13.93 -0.26 -5.75
CA PRO A 44 13.82 -1.48 -6.55
C PRO A 44 12.35 -1.86 -6.85
N PRO A 45 12.08 -2.67 -7.89
CA PRO A 45 10.74 -3.17 -8.17
C PRO A 45 10.20 -4.03 -7.03
N HIS A 46 8.91 -3.91 -6.73
CA HIS A 46 8.23 -4.79 -5.76
C HIS A 46 8.03 -6.19 -6.32
N ASP A 47 8.17 -7.21 -5.47
CA ASP A 47 7.80 -8.57 -5.80
C ASP A 47 6.29 -8.67 -6.10
N LEU A 48 5.96 -9.47 -7.12
CA LEU A 48 4.59 -9.73 -7.53
C LEU A 48 4.17 -11.12 -7.07
N VAL A 49 3.04 -11.19 -6.38
CA VAL A 49 2.51 -12.44 -5.83
C VAL A 49 1.02 -12.58 -6.13
N PHE A 50 0.53 -13.81 -6.11
CA PHE A 50 -0.90 -14.08 -5.96
C PHE A 50 -1.19 -14.27 -4.47
N ALA A 51 -1.79 -13.25 -3.86
CA ALA A 51 -2.19 -13.28 -2.46
C ALA A 51 -3.68 -13.62 -2.33
N LYS A 52 -4.09 -14.13 -1.16
CA LYS A 52 -5.47 -14.51 -0.89
C LYS A 52 -5.91 -13.98 0.47
N GLN A 53 -6.97 -13.16 0.46
CA GLN A 53 -7.69 -12.82 1.66
C GLN A 53 -8.78 -13.88 1.94
N LYS A 54 -9.02 -14.20 3.22
CA LYS A 54 -10.06 -15.15 3.62
C LYS A 54 -11.42 -14.72 3.06
N GLY A 55 -12.07 -15.61 2.32
CA GLY A 55 -13.36 -15.36 1.67
C GLY A 55 -13.28 -14.88 0.21
N PHE A 56 -12.09 -14.63 -0.33
CA PHE A 56 -11.86 -14.18 -1.70
C PHE A 56 -10.97 -15.16 -2.48
N PRO A 57 -11.02 -15.16 -3.83
CA PRO A 57 -10.07 -15.90 -4.64
C PRO A 57 -8.65 -15.33 -4.51
N PHE A 58 -7.67 -16.05 -5.06
CA PHE A 58 -6.34 -15.48 -5.25
C PHE A 58 -6.41 -14.28 -6.19
N TRP A 59 -5.61 -13.27 -5.88
CA TRP A 59 -5.58 -12.03 -6.65
C TRP A 59 -4.14 -11.50 -6.72
N PRO A 60 -3.71 -10.93 -7.86
CA PRO A 60 -2.37 -10.38 -7.99
C PRO A 60 -2.17 -9.18 -7.05
N ALA A 61 -0.99 -9.08 -6.45
CA ALA A 61 -0.60 -8.01 -5.52
C ALA A 61 0.90 -7.67 -5.59
N LYS A 62 1.25 -6.45 -5.18
CA LYS A 62 2.63 -6.02 -4.90
C LYS A 62 2.97 -6.31 -3.44
N VAL A 63 4.11 -6.90 -3.15
CA VAL A 63 4.65 -7.03 -1.78
C VAL A 63 5.25 -5.70 -1.35
N ILE A 64 4.70 -5.07 -0.32
CA ILE A 64 5.19 -3.79 0.20
C ILE A 64 6.15 -4.01 1.37
N ARG A 65 5.81 -4.95 2.26
CA ARG A 65 6.63 -5.30 3.41
C ARG A 65 6.50 -6.78 3.72
N VAL A 66 7.60 -7.37 4.16
CA VAL A 66 7.65 -8.71 4.74
C VAL A 66 8.03 -8.54 6.21
N ASP A 67 7.26 -9.14 7.10
CA ASP A 67 7.52 -9.13 8.55
C ASP A 67 7.36 -10.55 9.08
N ASP A 68 8.46 -11.20 9.46
CA ASP A 68 8.57 -12.60 9.90
C ASP A 68 7.74 -13.63 9.10
N GLN A 69 6.43 -13.73 9.38
CA GLN A 69 5.48 -14.67 8.75
C GLN A 69 4.29 -13.98 8.06
N CYS A 70 4.28 -12.65 8.00
CA CYS A 70 3.22 -11.84 7.43
C CYS A 70 3.76 -11.03 6.24
N TYR A 71 2.99 -11.05 5.15
CA TYR A 71 3.23 -10.25 3.97
C TYR A 71 2.20 -9.13 3.92
N ASP A 72 2.67 -7.89 3.95
CA ASP A 72 1.85 -6.74 3.61
C ASP A 72 1.87 -6.56 2.10
N VAL A 73 0.69 -6.64 1.49
CA VAL A 73 0.52 -6.64 0.04
C VAL A 73 -0.55 -5.65 -0.35
N ARG A 74 -0.39 -5.04 -1.53
CA ARG A 74 -1.41 -4.16 -2.13
C ARG A 74 -1.94 -4.83 -3.40
N PHE A 75 -3.23 -5.11 -3.44
CA PHE A 75 -3.84 -5.81 -4.58
C PHE A 75 -3.96 -4.90 -5.81
N PHE A 76 -3.81 -5.47 -7.00
CA PHE A 76 -4.15 -4.77 -8.25
C PHE A 76 -5.68 -4.64 -8.40
N GLY A 77 -6.16 -3.62 -9.10
CA GLY A 77 -7.60 -3.44 -9.38
C GLY A 77 -8.29 -2.50 -8.40
N GLY A 78 -9.60 -2.30 -8.58
CA GLY A 78 -10.34 -1.09 -8.16
C GLY A 78 -9.98 -0.48 -6.80
N TYR A 79 -10.07 -1.26 -5.73
CA TYR A 79 -9.93 -0.73 -4.38
C TYR A 79 -8.48 -0.60 -3.87
N HIS A 80 -7.51 -1.26 -4.51
CA HIS A 80 -6.08 -1.26 -4.12
C HIS A 80 -5.85 -1.38 -2.59
N GLN A 81 -6.73 -2.11 -1.90
CA GLN A 81 -6.65 -2.37 -0.47
C GLN A 81 -5.63 -3.47 -0.19
#